data_AF-A0A7M7RGI2-F1
#
_entry.id   AF-A0A7M7RGI2-F1
#
_cell.length_a   1.000
_cell.length_b   1.000
_cell.length_c   1.000
_cell.angle_alpha   90.00
_cell.angle_beta   90.00
_cell.angle_gamma   90.00
#
_symmetry.space_group_name_H-M   'P 1'
#
loop_
_entity.id
_entity.type
_entity.pdbx_description
1 polymer ?
#
loop_
_entity_poly.entity_id
_entity_poly.type
_entity_poly.pdbx_seq_one_letter_code
_entity_poly.pdbx_strand_id
1 'polypeptide(L)'
;MASITCSNQHVAIASGSKVKVISYSDPSQVVVFDLKGKPKETDEKTSEKQKEEKKAEEETAAGIDHHVPTGRVLATAFSRSGAHFAACTDDKELTVWSTDPSWKKLWTRTVVKRCMAVTFDNSETALYVADKAGDVYRFEIGDENKEHTLILGHVSMLLDVVVSPDDNLIMTAERDEKIRVSHLPNAYNIHTFCMGHTEFISRLAMLGSDHLISCAGDSSMIMWDYREGKELCRTSFEWARPSSEERGQKNEATVTCISCSKEHNLVAVTVLDHSTVPIYHIKTEKDGRRTFQEVTRVECKHPPWSVTFDPSGRLLVLVPDPEAPLLVFAVETNDDGVLQVSKDLSTEGSAALLAQQVQQDWEFLKCSCDVQSVFKGLHKVPFDNMSDYLQRKTGEDGQRPDKERPTEESKEMEQEQKAAHRGRYRQW
;
A
#
# COMPACT_ATOMS: atom_id res chain seq x y z
N MET A 1 8.14 6.81 -3.85
CA MET A 1 8.09 6.81 -5.32
C MET A 1 6.92 7.69 -5.73
N ALA A 2 6.91 8.19 -6.96
CA ALA A 2 5.78 8.96 -7.45
C ALA A 2 4.56 8.04 -7.61
N SER A 3 3.36 8.60 -7.59
CA SER A 3 2.13 7.85 -7.85
C SER A 3 1.19 8.64 -8.74
N ILE A 4 0.31 7.94 -9.45
CA ILE A 4 -0.70 8.52 -10.31
C ILE A 4 -2.09 7.99 -9.92
N THR A 5 -3.06 8.89 -9.78
CA THR A 5 -4.45 8.57 -9.41
C THR A 5 -5.39 9.42 -10.24
N CYS A 6 -6.51 8.86 -10.69
CA CYS A 6 -7.45 9.54 -11.58
C CYS A 6 -8.85 9.70 -10.95
N SER A 7 -9.55 10.72 -11.41
CA SER A 7 -11.01 10.90 -11.30
C SER A 7 -11.62 10.99 -12.69
N ASN A 8 -12.92 11.24 -12.79
CA ASN A 8 -13.61 11.43 -14.06
C ASN A 8 -13.14 12.69 -14.84
N GLN A 9 -12.52 13.66 -14.17
CA GLN A 9 -12.19 14.97 -14.75
C GLN A 9 -10.71 15.32 -14.65
N HIS A 10 -9.99 14.69 -13.74
CA HIS A 10 -8.62 15.07 -13.41
C HIS A 10 -7.71 13.86 -13.22
N VAL A 11 -6.43 14.05 -13.50
CA VAL A 11 -5.34 13.17 -13.07
C VAL A 11 -4.48 13.88 -12.03
N ALA A 12 -4.20 13.22 -10.92
CA ALA A 12 -3.31 13.68 -9.87
C ALA A 12 -2.03 12.84 -9.87
N ILE A 13 -0.89 13.50 -9.89
CA ILE A 13 0.43 12.89 -9.75
C ILE A 13 1.02 13.38 -8.44
N ALA A 14 1.45 12.47 -7.57
CA ALA A 14 2.12 12.81 -6.32
C ALA A 14 3.62 12.51 -6.42
N SER A 15 4.47 13.42 -5.97
CA SER A 15 5.93 13.24 -5.94
C SER A 15 6.54 14.07 -4.82
N GLY A 16 7.31 13.42 -3.95
CA GLY A 16 7.83 14.08 -2.74
C GLY A 16 6.71 14.65 -1.89
N SER A 17 6.79 15.93 -1.52
CA SER A 17 5.74 16.63 -0.76
C SER A 17 4.69 17.32 -1.63
N LYS A 18 4.71 17.12 -2.94
CA LYS A 18 3.85 17.86 -3.87
C LYS A 18 2.87 16.93 -4.57
N VAL A 19 1.71 17.47 -4.90
CA VAL A 19 0.73 16.84 -5.78
C VAL A 19 0.43 17.81 -6.92
N LYS A 20 0.56 17.35 -8.16
CA LYS A 20 0.17 18.08 -9.36
C LYS A 20 -1.11 17.47 -9.91
N VAL A 21 -2.15 18.27 -10.07
CA VAL A 21 -3.41 17.86 -10.67
C VAL A 21 -3.59 18.56 -12.00
N ILE A 22 -3.98 17.78 -13.02
CA ILE A 22 -4.17 18.25 -14.39
C ILE A 22 -5.59 17.88 -14.83
N SER A 23 -6.31 18.82 -15.43
CA SER A 23 -7.65 18.57 -16.01
C SER A 23 -7.55 17.81 -17.34
N TYR A 24 -8.43 16.84 -17.56
CA TYR A 24 -8.53 16.14 -18.84
C TYR A 24 -9.16 17.01 -19.93
N SER A 25 -10.12 17.86 -19.58
CA SER A 25 -10.80 18.73 -20.55
C SER A 25 -9.93 19.89 -21.00
N ASP A 26 -9.04 20.36 -20.12
CA ASP A 26 -8.10 21.44 -20.41
C ASP A 26 -6.76 21.17 -19.67
N PRO A 27 -5.81 20.47 -20.31
CA PRO A 27 -4.53 20.14 -19.68
C PRO A 27 -3.66 21.36 -19.31
N SER A 28 -4.01 22.57 -19.76
CA SER A 28 -3.37 23.80 -19.30
C SER A 28 -3.80 24.20 -17.88
N GLN A 29 -4.95 23.71 -17.41
CA GLN A 29 -5.42 23.89 -16.05
C GLN A 29 -4.70 22.92 -15.12
N VAL A 30 -3.68 23.44 -14.44
CA VAL A 30 -2.86 22.70 -13.49
C VAL A 30 -2.98 23.31 -12.11
N VAL A 31 -3.24 22.46 -11.12
CA VAL A 31 -3.25 22.83 -9.71
C VAL A 31 -2.11 22.09 -9.02
N VAL A 32 -1.27 22.81 -8.28
CA VAL A 32 -0.17 22.22 -7.53
C VAL A 32 -0.36 22.44 -6.04
N PHE A 33 -0.40 21.36 -5.28
CA PHE A 33 -0.40 21.37 -3.83
C PHE A 33 1.02 21.13 -3.32
N ASP A 34 1.53 22.00 -2.44
CA ASP A 34 2.73 21.73 -1.65
C ASP A 34 2.30 21.42 -0.21
N LEU A 35 2.56 20.19 0.21
CA LEU A 35 2.10 19.59 1.46
C LEU A 35 3.21 19.48 2.51
N LYS A 36 4.28 20.27 2.37
CA LYS A 36 5.29 20.37 3.44
C LYS A 36 4.63 20.82 4.75
N GLY A 37 4.76 19.99 5.79
CA GLY A 37 4.37 20.36 7.13
C GLY A 37 5.05 21.65 7.58
N LYS A 38 4.36 22.41 8.43
CA LYS A 38 5.02 23.50 9.18
C LYS A 38 6.12 22.88 10.05
N PRO A 39 7.30 23.50 10.17
CA PRO A 39 8.27 23.09 11.18
C PRO A 39 7.57 23.06 12.53
N LYS A 40 7.60 21.92 13.23
CA LYS A 40 7.10 21.86 14.61
C LYS A 40 8.05 22.73 15.43
N GLU A 41 7.57 23.89 15.88
CA GLU A 41 8.25 24.64 16.93
C GLU A 41 8.41 23.67 18.11
N THR A 42 9.66 23.45 18.53
CA THR A 42 9.96 22.62 19.68
C THR A 42 9.47 23.35 20.93
N ASP A 43 8.22 23.10 21.31
CA ASP A 43 7.72 23.50 22.63
C ASP A 43 8.49 22.71 23.70
N GLU A 44 9.43 23.39 24.36
CA GLU A 44 10.28 22.91 25.46
C GLU A 44 9.50 22.54 26.75
N LYS A 45 8.21 22.20 26.66
CA LYS A 45 7.39 21.80 27.80
C LYS A 45 6.67 20.47 27.57
N THR A 46 7.42 19.41 27.29
CA THR A 46 6.90 18.04 27.44
C THR A 46 7.06 17.55 28.88
N SER A 47 5.93 17.26 29.53
CA SER A 47 5.82 16.66 30.87
C SER A 47 6.53 15.31 30.97
N GLU A 48 7.10 14.99 32.14
CA GLU A 48 7.89 13.78 32.42
C GLU A 48 7.20 12.46 32.02
N LYS A 49 5.87 12.42 31.98
CA LYS A 49 5.09 11.25 31.52
C LYS A 49 5.32 10.88 30.04
N GLN A 50 5.59 11.87 29.17
CA GLN A 50 5.93 11.64 27.76
C GLN A 50 7.41 11.27 27.56
N LYS A 51 8.27 11.54 28.54
CA LYS A 51 9.67 11.07 28.51
C LYS A 51 9.77 9.58 28.84
N GLU A 52 8.92 9.05 29.72
CA GLU A 52 8.90 7.61 30.03
C GLU A 52 8.28 6.78 28.90
N GLU A 53 7.23 7.25 28.21
CA GLU A 53 6.70 6.59 27.01
C GLU A 53 7.72 6.57 25.86
N LYS A 54 8.46 7.68 25.63
CA LYS A 54 9.55 7.71 24.64
C LYS A 54 10.70 6.77 24.99
N LYS A 55 11.04 6.62 26.27
CA LYS A 55 12.14 5.76 26.72
C LYS A 55 11.79 4.26 26.65
N ALA A 56 10.51 3.91 26.82
CA ALA A 56 10.01 2.55 26.63
C ALA A 56 9.93 2.14 25.14
N GLU A 57 9.66 3.09 24.23
CA GLU A 57 9.74 2.87 22.78
C GLU A 57 11.21 2.76 22.29
N GLU A 58 12.18 3.40 22.94
CA GLU A 58 13.60 3.34 22.57
C GLU A 58 14.28 2.00 22.89
N GLU A 59 13.88 1.28 23.96
CA GLU A 59 14.56 0.03 24.36
C GLU A 59 14.06 -1.23 23.63
N THR A 60 12.94 -1.17 22.90
CA THR A 60 12.37 -2.33 22.17
C THR A 60 12.61 -2.31 20.66
N ALA A 61 13.26 -1.28 20.14
CA ALA A 61 13.37 -1.00 18.70
C ALA A 61 14.82 -1.09 18.17
N ALA A 62 15.51 -2.20 18.42
CA ALA A 62 16.77 -2.49 17.72
C ALA A 62 16.49 -2.83 16.25
N GLY A 63 16.38 -1.80 15.40
CA GLY A 63 16.25 -1.94 13.94
C GLY A 63 15.36 -0.91 13.21
N ILE A 64 14.87 0.14 13.87
CA ILE A 64 13.94 1.09 13.23
C ILE A 64 14.72 2.27 12.61
N ASP A 65 14.60 2.39 11.28
CA ASP A 65 14.94 3.58 10.50
C ASP A 65 14.38 4.85 11.16
N HIS A 66 15.27 5.77 11.56
CA HIS A 66 14.88 7.07 12.11
C HIS A 66 14.27 7.93 10.99
N HIS A 67 13.00 7.70 10.68
CA HIS A 67 12.27 8.45 9.66
C HIS A 67 12.02 9.88 10.15
N VAL A 68 12.87 10.82 9.74
CA VAL A 68 12.62 12.26 9.88
C VAL A 68 11.48 12.62 8.92
N PRO A 69 10.32 13.11 9.40
CA PRO A 69 9.20 13.45 8.52
C PRO A 69 9.59 14.53 7.51
N THR A 70 9.30 14.31 6.23
CA THR A 70 9.72 15.19 5.12
C THR A 70 8.55 15.94 4.48
N GLY A 71 7.31 15.68 4.92
CA GLY A 71 6.08 16.10 4.25
C GLY A 71 5.79 15.27 2.99
N ARG A 72 6.43 14.11 2.82
CA ARG A 72 6.26 13.26 1.63
C ARG A 72 4.84 12.71 1.58
N VAL A 73 4.19 12.82 0.43
CA VAL A 73 2.88 12.22 0.16
C VAL A 73 3.01 10.70 0.12
N LEU A 74 2.19 10.02 0.92
CA LEU A 74 2.17 8.57 1.06
C LEU A 74 0.98 7.92 0.36
N ALA A 75 -0.16 8.60 0.36
CA ALA A 75 -1.40 8.12 -0.25
C ALA A 75 -2.22 9.29 -0.78
N THR A 76 -2.90 9.07 -1.90
CA THR A 76 -3.85 10.01 -2.50
C THR A 76 -5.09 9.26 -2.95
N ALA A 77 -6.24 9.92 -2.91
CA ALA A 77 -7.49 9.36 -3.39
C ALA A 77 -8.39 10.45 -3.97
N PHE A 78 -9.12 10.12 -5.03
CA PHE A 78 -10.31 10.87 -5.44
C PHE A 78 -11.56 10.17 -4.92
N SER A 79 -12.60 10.94 -4.60
CA SER A 79 -13.93 10.38 -4.42
C SER A 79 -14.49 9.90 -5.76
N ARG A 80 -15.51 9.04 -5.74
CA ARG A 80 -16.06 8.39 -6.93
C ARG A 80 -16.58 9.38 -7.99
N SER A 81 -17.23 10.45 -7.56
CA SER A 81 -17.70 11.54 -8.42
C SER A 81 -16.56 12.44 -8.90
N GLY A 82 -15.43 12.43 -8.19
CA GLY A 82 -14.33 13.37 -8.34
C GLY A 82 -14.55 14.68 -7.60
N ALA A 83 -15.61 14.84 -6.80
CA ALA A 83 -15.92 16.06 -6.04
C ALA A 83 -14.93 16.31 -4.89
N HIS A 84 -14.31 15.26 -4.36
CA HIS A 84 -13.31 15.37 -3.30
C HIS A 84 -11.97 14.74 -3.71
N PHE A 85 -10.91 15.32 -3.18
CA PHE A 85 -9.56 14.80 -3.27
C PHE A 85 -8.94 14.75 -1.88
N ALA A 86 -8.19 13.70 -1.57
CA ALA A 86 -7.46 13.55 -0.33
C ALA A 86 -6.00 13.23 -0.60
N ALA A 87 -5.12 13.75 0.25
CA ALA A 87 -3.71 13.39 0.28
C ALA A 87 -3.26 13.26 1.73
N CYS A 88 -2.46 12.24 2.03
CA CYS A 88 -1.87 12.03 3.34
C CYS A 88 -0.35 11.92 3.27
N THR A 89 0.34 12.59 4.19
CA THR A 89 1.80 12.73 4.21
C THR A 89 2.47 11.96 5.35
N ASP A 90 3.79 11.83 5.27
CA ASP A 90 4.62 11.11 6.25
C ASP A 90 4.82 11.82 7.60
N ASP A 91 4.47 13.10 7.67
CA ASP A 91 4.32 13.89 8.89
C ASP A 91 2.93 13.75 9.54
N LYS A 92 2.12 12.83 9.00
CA LYS A 92 0.78 12.44 9.46
C LYS A 92 -0.30 13.50 9.21
N GLU A 93 -0.11 14.38 8.26
CA GLU A 93 -1.15 15.33 7.87
C GLU A 93 -2.03 14.72 6.75
N LEU A 94 -3.33 14.57 7.02
CA LEU A 94 -4.34 14.24 6.03
C LEU A 94 -5.07 15.53 5.64
N THR A 95 -5.01 15.88 4.36
CA THR A 95 -5.73 17.06 3.84
C THR A 95 -6.78 16.63 2.82
N VAL A 96 -7.95 17.27 2.89
CA VAL A 96 -9.07 17.05 1.97
C VAL A 96 -9.44 18.36 1.29
N TRP A 97 -9.72 18.28 -0.01
CA TRP A 97 -10.17 19.39 -0.85
C TRP A 97 -11.49 19.04 -1.54
N SER A 98 -12.34 20.04 -1.75
CA SER A 98 -13.38 19.98 -2.78
C SER A 98 -12.78 20.41 -4.12
N THR A 99 -12.99 19.66 -5.18
CA THR A 99 -12.33 19.87 -6.47
C THR A 99 -12.95 21.01 -7.30
N ASP A 100 -14.28 21.03 -7.39
CA ASP A 100 -15.08 22.04 -8.10
C ASP A 100 -15.58 23.14 -7.13
N PRO A 101 -15.52 24.44 -7.47
CA PRO A 101 -14.96 25.05 -8.69
C PRO A 101 -13.49 25.47 -8.57
N SER A 102 -12.88 25.32 -7.40
CA SER A 102 -11.62 26.03 -7.11
C SER A 102 -10.65 25.27 -6.21
N TRP A 103 -10.74 23.94 -6.11
CA TRP A 103 -9.83 23.16 -5.28
C TRP A 103 -9.74 23.67 -3.84
N LYS A 104 -10.89 24.00 -3.25
CA LYS A 104 -10.98 24.57 -1.91
C LYS A 104 -10.58 23.52 -0.88
N LYS A 105 -9.54 23.82 -0.09
CA LYS A 105 -9.19 23.00 1.07
C LYS A 105 -10.35 23.00 2.06
N LEU A 106 -10.88 21.82 2.38
CA LEU A 106 -11.92 21.63 3.39
C LEU A 106 -11.29 21.64 4.77
N TRP A 107 -10.28 20.79 4.99
CA TRP A 107 -9.55 20.73 6.24
C TRP A 107 -8.23 19.98 6.08
N THR A 108 -7.36 20.16 7.07
CA THR A 108 -6.16 19.35 7.31
C THR A 108 -6.25 18.82 8.72
N ARG A 109 -6.08 17.51 8.91
CA ARG A 109 -6.21 16.82 10.19
C ARG A 109 -5.09 15.81 10.36
N THR A 110 -4.62 15.66 11.60
CA THR A 110 -3.56 14.70 11.91
C THR A 110 -4.13 13.27 12.02
N VAL A 111 -3.46 12.31 11.39
CA VAL A 111 -3.73 10.87 11.52
C VAL A 111 -2.91 10.25 12.65
N VAL A 112 -3.36 9.12 13.20
CA VAL A 112 -2.79 8.53 14.42
C VAL A 112 -1.37 7.99 14.19
N LYS A 113 -1.22 7.06 13.23
CA LYS A 113 0.07 6.52 12.80
C LYS A 113 0.29 6.79 11.32
N ARG A 114 1.44 6.37 10.81
CA ARG A 114 1.81 6.58 9.41
C ARG A 114 0.74 5.98 8.49
N CYS A 115 0.14 6.81 7.64
CA CYS A 115 -0.83 6.39 6.65
C CYS A 115 -0.19 5.42 5.63
N MET A 116 -0.92 4.37 5.30
CA MET A 116 -0.55 3.36 4.30
C MET A 116 -1.48 3.41 3.08
N ALA A 117 -2.77 3.68 3.30
CA ALA A 117 -3.75 3.86 2.24
C ALA A 117 -4.90 4.78 2.68
N VAL A 118 -5.52 5.45 1.71
CA VAL A 118 -6.69 6.32 1.89
C VAL A 118 -7.73 5.94 0.85
N THR A 119 -9.00 5.84 1.26
CA THR A 119 -10.12 5.59 0.33
C THR A 119 -11.38 6.33 0.79
N PHE A 120 -12.18 6.81 -0.15
CA PHE A 120 -13.48 7.44 0.16
C PHE A 120 -14.57 6.37 0.27
N ASP A 121 -15.63 6.65 1.02
CA ASP A 121 -16.89 5.96 0.82
C ASP A 121 -17.54 6.38 -0.51
N ASN A 122 -18.43 5.53 -1.05
CA ASN A 122 -19.13 5.81 -2.30
C ASN A 122 -20.23 6.87 -2.12
N SER A 123 -20.74 7.02 -0.90
CA SER A 123 -21.68 8.09 -0.52
C SER A 123 -21.03 9.47 -0.39
N GLU A 124 -19.70 9.54 -0.42
CA GLU A 124 -18.89 10.77 -0.33
C GLU A 124 -19.18 11.60 0.93
N THR A 125 -19.43 10.91 2.05
CA THR A 125 -19.63 11.54 3.36
C THR A 125 -18.39 11.43 4.24
N ALA A 126 -17.54 10.45 3.95
CA ALA A 126 -16.36 10.14 4.73
C ALA A 126 -15.25 9.51 3.90
N LEU A 127 -14.08 9.39 4.52
CA LEU A 127 -12.97 8.60 4.00
C LEU A 127 -12.35 7.77 5.13
N TYR A 128 -11.65 6.71 4.74
CA TYR A 128 -10.98 5.78 5.62
C TYR A 128 -9.48 5.86 5.40
N VAL A 129 -8.73 5.88 6.50
CA VAL A 129 -7.27 5.83 6.52
C VAL A 129 -6.85 4.52 7.16
N ALA A 130 -6.17 3.66 6.41
CA ALA A 130 -5.47 2.50 6.96
C ALA A 130 -4.05 2.90 7.32
N ASP A 131 -3.60 2.53 8.52
CA ASP A 131 -2.30 2.93 9.03
C ASP A 131 -1.34 1.76 9.26
N LYS A 132 -0.07 2.12 9.50
CA LYS A 132 1.02 1.16 9.69
C LYS A 132 0.85 0.28 10.94
N ALA A 133 0.09 0.73 11.95
CA ALA A 133 -0.10 -0.03 13.19
C ALA A 133 -1.18 -1.11 13.07
N GLY A 134 -1.92 -1.13 11.96
CA GLY A 134 -2.97 -2.11 11.74
C GLY A 134 -4.38 -1.53 11.82
N ASP A 135 -4.52 -0.22 12.06
CA ASP A 135 -5.80 0.40 12.35
C ASP A 135 -6.41 1.07 11.11
N VAL A 136 -7.75 1.09 11.06
CA VAL A 136 -8.51 1.90 10.11
C VAL A 136 -9.35 2.92 10.84
N TYR A 137 -9.17 4.19 10.46
CA TYR A 137 -9.92 5.31 11.01
C TYR A 137 -10.82 5.94 9.96
N ARG A 138 -12.04 6.32 10.37
CA ARG A 138 -12.99 7.10 9.56
C ARG A 138 -12.88 8.58 9.87
N PHE A 139 -12.85 9.40 8.83
CA PHE A 139 -12.87 10.86 8.88
C PHE A 139 -14.07 11.37 8.09
N GLU A 140 -14.89 12.21 8.70
CA GLU A 140 -16.01 12.87 8.00
C GLU A 140 -15.52 14.05 7.17
N ILE A 141 -16.08 14.20 5.99
CA ILE A 141 -15.70 15.27 5.06
C ILE A 141 -16.32 16.60 5.50
N GLY A 142 -17.57 16.59 5.94
CA GLY A 142 -18.37 17.79 6.22
C GLY A 142 -18.11 18.48 7.57
N ASP A 143 -17.29 17.89 8.44
CA ASP A 143 -16.99 18.45 9.77
C ASP A 143 -15.49 18.42 10.04
N GLU A 144 -14.86 19.60 10.00
CA GLU A 144 -13.42 19.77 10.20
C GLU A 144 -12.97 19.45 11.64
N ASN A 145 -13.87 19.58 12.62
CA ASN A 145 -13.55 19.48 14.04
C ASN A 145 -13.98 18.14 14.65
N LYS A 146 -14.82 17.36 13.95
CA LYS A 146 -15.27 16.06 14.45
C LYS A 146 -14.12 15.07 14.52
N GLU A 147 -13.86 14.52 15.71
CA GLU A 147 -12.83 13.50 15.91
C GLU A 147 -13.00 12.29 14.98
N HIS A 148 -11.88 11.67 14.60
CA HIS A 148 -11.91 10.46 13.78
C HIS A 148 -12.40 9.29 14.62
N THR A 149 -13.00 8.29 13.98
CA THR A 149 -13.50 7.10 14.67
C THR A 149 -12.67 5.88 14.28
N LEU A 150 -12.17 5.12 15.25
CA LEU A 150 -11.56 3.81 14.99
C LEU A 150 -12.65 2.85 14.50
N ILE A 151 -12.48 2.31 13.30
CA ILE A 151 -13.44 1.40 12.67
C ILE A 151 -13.06 -0.05 12.96
N LEU A 152 -11.79 -0.39 12.78
CA LEU A 152 -11.25 -1.71 13.06
C LEU A 152 -9.74 -1.63 13.31
N GLY A 153 -9.20 -2.67 13.91
CA GLY A 153 -7.76 -2.86 14.12
C GLY A 153 -7.32 -4.27 13.79
N HIS A 154 -6.09 -4.39 13.28
CA HIS A 154 -5.35 -5.60 13.02
C HIS A 154 -4.10 -5.63 13.89
N VAL A 155 -3.59 -6.83 14.16
CA VAL A 155 -2.28 -6.98 14.83
C VAL A 155 -1.14 -6.70 13.86
N SER A 156 -1.36 -6.98 12.57
CA SER A 156 -0.39 -6.79 11.51
C SER A 156 -0.54 -5.40 10.87
N MET A 157 0.54 -4.94 10.24
CA MET A 157 0.54 -3.73 9.42
C MET A 157 -0.49 -3.84 8.30
N LEU A 158 -1.32 -2.80 8.12
CA LEU A 158 -2.15 -2.66 6.93
C LEU A 158 -1.36 -2.07 5.77
N LEU A 159 -1.57 -2.61 4.58
CA LEU A 159 -0.91 -2.19 3.34
C LEU A 159 -1.89 -1.55 2.35
N ASP A 160 -3.18 -1.91 2.45
CA ASP A 160 -4.23 -1.30 1.63
C ASP A 160 -5.62 -1.42 2.27
N VAL A 161 -6.55 -0.57 1.82
CA VAL A 161 -7.96 -0.59 2.22
C VAL A 161 -8.87 -0.15 1.07
N VAL A 162 -9.98 -0.87 0.88
CA VAL A 162 -11.03 -0.53 -0.09
C VAL A 162 -12.41 -0.69 0.54
N VAL A 163 -13.39 0.08 0.04
CA VAL A 163 -14.79 0.00 0.45
C VAL A 163 -15.60 -0.63 -0.68
N SER A 164 -16.56 -1.48 -0.33
CA SER A 164 -17.45 -2.09 -1.33
C SER A 164 -18.34 -1.04 -2.00
N PRO A 165 -18.78 -1.24 -3.26
CA PRO A 165 -19.51 -0.21 -4.03
C PRO A 165 -20.86 0.23 -3.45
N ASP A 166 -21.39 -0.53 -2.50
CA ASP A 166 -22.63 -0.30 -1.75
C ASP A 166 -22.39 0.25 -0.33
N ASP A 167 -21.13 0.56 0.03
CA ASP A 167 -20.69 1.05 1.35
C ASP A 167 -21.02 0.13 2.55
N ASN A 168 -21.33 -1.14 2.28
CA ASN A 168 -21.72 -2.11 3.31
C ASN A 168 -20.54 -2.94 3.86
N LEU A 169 -19.41 -2.97 3.15
CA LEU A 169 -18.25 -3.77 3.50
C LEU A 169 -16.96 -2.94 3.35
N ILE A 170 -15.99 -3.22 4.21
CA ILE A 170 -14.62 -2.72 4.12
C ILE A 170 -13.66 -3.91 4.02
N MET A 171 -12.72 -3.85 3.07
CA MET A 171 -11.70 -4.86 2.88
C MET A 171 -10.33 -4.27 3.17
N THR A 172 -9.57 -4.95 4.02
CA THR A 172 -8.22 -4.56 4.44
C THR A 172 -7.22 -5.63 4.06
N ALA A 173 -6.07 -5.20 3.52
CA ALA A 173 -4.94 -6.06 3.15
C ALA A 173 -3.82 -5.94 4.18
N GLU A 174 -3.36 -7.08 4.69
CA GLU A 174 -2.37 -7.16 5.75
C GLU A 174 -0.99 -7.62 5.25
N ARG A 175 0.04 -7.28 6.03
CA ARG A 175 1.39 -7.85 5.85
C ARG A 175 1.43 -9.37 6.10
N ASP A 176 0.56 -9.90 6.96
CA ASP A 176 0.48 -11.33 7.26
C ASP A 176 -0.53 -12.09 6.38
N GLU A 177 -0.56 -11.76 5.07
CA GLU A 177 -1.20 -12.54 3.99
C GLU A 177 -2.73 -12.58 3.99
N LYS A 178 -3.39 -11.88 4.92
CA LYS A 178 -4.85 -11.89 5.04
C LYS A 178 -5.49 -10.68 4.38
N ILE A 179 -6.58 -10.96 3.66
CA ILE A 179 -7.57 -9.94 3.32
C ILE A 179 -8.78 -10.17 4.23
N ARG A 180 -9.08 -9.20 5.09
CA ARG A 180 -10.26 -9.25 5.95
C ARG A 180 -11.39 -8.45 5.35
N VAL A 181 -12.58 -9.04 5.28
CA VAL A 181 -13.81 -8.37 4.82
C VAL A 181 -14.69 -8.15 6.05
N SER A 182 -15.03 -6.91 6.38
CA SER A 182 -15.80 -6.55 7.58
C SER A 182 -17.02 -5.71 7.21
N HIS A 183 -18.09 -5.78 8.00
CA HIS A 183 -19.28 -4.95 7.79
C HIS A 183 -19.02 -3.46 8.06
N LEU A 184 -19.67 -2.57 7.31
CA LEU A 184 -19.76 -1.15 7.64
C LEU A 184 -21.22 -0.80 8.01
N PRO A 185 -21.43 0.10 9.00
CA PRO A 185 -20.42 0.71 9.88
C PRO A 185 -19.94 -0.25 10.99
N ASN A 186 -20.55 -1.43 11.13
CA ASN A 186 -20.32 -2.37 12.22
C ASN A 186 -19.10 -3.28 12.00
N ALA A 187 -17.91 -2.70 11.85
CA ALA A 187 -16.70 -3.42 11.41
C ALA A 187 -16.07 -4.37 12.45
N TYR A 188 -16.62 -4.40 13.66
CA TYR A 188 -16.38 -5.47 14.61
C TYR A 188 -16.96 -6.81 14.14
N ASN A 189 -17.94 -6.81 13.23
CA ASN A 189 -18.45 -8.01 12.57
C ASN A 189 -17.62 -8.30 11.33
N ILE A 190 -16.78 -9.32 11.41
CA ILE A 190 -16.04 -9.84 10.27
C ILE A 190 -17.01 -10.66 9.40
N HIS A 191 -17.13 -10.28 8.13
CA HIS A 191 -17.99 -10.95 7.17
C HIS A 191 -17.34 -12.23 6.63
N THR A 192 -16.10 -12.13 6.14
CA THR A 192 -15.32 -13.26 5.63
C THR A 192 -13.83 -12.91 5.57
N PHE A 193 -13.01 -13.87 5.16
CA PHE A 193 -11.61 -13.68 4.80
C PHE A 193 -11.36 -14.21 3.40
N CYS A 194 -10.58 -13.50 2.60
CA CYS A 194 -10.05 -14.04 1.34
C CYS A 194 -8.65 -14.60 1.62
N MET A 195 -8.52 -15.94 1.63
CA MET A 195 -7.32 -16.67 2.03
C MET A 195 -6.71 -17.39 0.82
N GLY A 196 -5.41 -17.21 0.57
CA GLY A 196 -4.73 -17.91 -0.54
C GLY A 196 -3.41 -17.31 -1.00
N HIS A 197 -3.09 -16.09 -0.56
CA HIS A 197 -1.74 -15.51 -0.68
C HIS A 197 -0.78 -16.14 0.33
N THR A 198 0.51 -16.18 0.00
CA THR A 198 1.58 -16.75 0.85
C THR A 198 2.62 -15.74 1.30
N GLU A 199 2.52 -14.49 0.83
CA GLU A 199 3.29 -13.34 1.32
C GLU A 199 2.37 -12.12 1.48
N PHE A 200 2.91 -11.01 1.98
CA PHE A 200 2.17 -9.77 2.23
C PHE A 200 1.34 -9.31 1.02
N ILE A 201 0.14 -8.79 1.26
CA ILE A 201 -0.72 -8.27 0.19
C ILE A 201 -0.40 -6.80 -0.04
N SER A 202 0.12 -6.46 -1.22
CA SER A 202 0.60 -5.12 -1.52
C SER A 202 -0.52 -4.15 -1.90
N ARG A 203 -1.53 -4.63 -2.63
CA ARG A 203 -2.62 -3.80 -3.17
C ARG A 203 -3.94 -4.55 -3.31
N LEU A 204 -5.03 -3.80 -3.21
CA LEU A 204 -6.41 -4.19 -3.49
C LEU A 204 -7.01 -3.29 -4.58
N ALA A 205 -7.84 -3.86 -5.45
CA ALA A 205 -8.60 -3.11 -6.43
C ALA A 205 -10.00 -3.69 -6.61
N MET A 206 -11.01 -2.82 -6.60
CA MET A 206 -12.39 -3.22 -6.92
C MET A 206 -12.58 -3.34 -8.43
N LEU A 207 -13.15 -4.47 -8.85
CA LEU A 207 -13.60 -4.71 -10.21
C LEU A 207 -15.13 -4.80 -10.23
N GLY A 208 -15.77 -3.74 -10.74
CA GLY A 208 -17.23 -3.65 -10.79
C GLY A 208 -17.85 -3.66 -9.38
N SER A 209 -19.01 -4.29 -9.24
CA SER A 209 -19.80 -4.40 -8.01
C SER A 209 -19.43 -5.56 -7.09
N ASP A 210 -18.73 -6.57 -7.62
CA ASP A 210 -18.79 -7.92 -7.05
C ASP A 210 -17.44 -8.60 -6.88
N HIS A 211 -16.38 -8.07 -7.50
CA HIS A 211 -15.09 -8.74 -7.51
C HIS A 211 -14.01 -7.86 -6.89
N LEU A 212 -13.17 -8.49 -6.09
CA LEU A 212 -11.96 -7.89 -5.55
C LEU A 212 -10.77 -8.51 -6.27
N ILE A 213 -9.78 -7.70 -6.65
CA ILE A 213 -8.49 -8.20 -7.09
C ILE A 213 -7.45 -7.82 -6.04
N SER A 214 -6.60 -8.77 -5.68
CA SER A 214 -5.46 -8.55 -4.82
C SER A 214 -4.16 -8.90 -5.52
N CYS A 215 -3.11 -8.22 -5.11
CA CYS A 215 -1.75 -8.48 -5.53
C CYS A 215 -0.85 -8.59 -4.29
N ALA A 216 0.18 -9.44 -4.36
CA ALA A 216 1.00 -9.73 -3.19
C ALA A 216 2.51 -9.83 -3.51
N GLY A 217 3.29 -9.98 -2.44
CA GLY A 217 4.71 -10.31 -2.47
C GLY A 217 4.99 -11.69 -3.07
N ASP A 218 3.98 -12.57 -3.15
CA ASP A 218 4.10 -13.96 -3.61
C ASP A 218 4.16 -14.13 -5.13
N SER A 219 4.41 -13.04 -5.86
CA SER A 219 4.35 -12.99 -7.32
C SER A 219 2.99 -13.38 -7.90
N SER A 220 1.89 -13.24 -7.16
CA SER A 220 0.56 -13.56 -7.68
C SER A 220 -0.42 -12.39 -7.65
N MET A 221 -1.40 -12.49 -8.54
CA MET A 221 -2.62 -11.69 -8.55
C MET A 221 -3.81 -12.63 -8.49
N ILE A 222 -4.74 -12.38 -7.58
CA ILE A 222 -5.91 -13.23 -7.33
C ILE A 222 -7.19 -12.41 -7.46
N MET A 223 -8.20 -12.96 -8.14
CA MET A 223 -9.56 -12.45 -8.18
C MET A 223 -10.44 -13.21 -7.19
N TRP A 224 -11.24 -12.48 -6.43
CA TRP A 224 -12.09 -13.01 -5.37
C TRP A 224 -13.55 -12.64 -5.58
N ASP A 225 -14.42 -13.59 -5.27
CA ASP A 225 -15.71 -13.26 -4.70
C ASP A 225 -15.46 -12.91 -3.23
N TYR A 226 -15.42 -11.63 -2.92
CA TYR A 226 -15.08 -11.16 -1.58
C TYR A 226 -16.25 -11.28 -0.59
N ARG A 227 -17.47 -11.58 -1.05
CA ARG A 227 -18.61 -11.85 -0.17
C ARG A 227 -18.59 -13.30 0.29
N GLU A 228 -18.19 -14.21 -0.59
CA GLU A 228 -18.00 -15.62 -0.25
C GLU A 228 -16.60 -15.92 0.33
N GLY A 229 -15.63 -15.02 0.17
CA GLY A 229 -14.23 -15.26 0.53
C GLY A 229 -13.55 -16.27 -0.41
N LYS A 230 -14.08 -16.42 -1.63
CA LYS A 230 -13.72 -17.49 -2.55
C LYS A 230 -12.81 -16.97 -3.66
N GLU A 231 -11.71 -17.67 -3.88
CA GLU A 231 -10.88 -17.46 -5.05
C GLU A 231 -11.61 -17.88 -6.33
N LEU A 232 -11.65 -16.99 -7.31
CA LEU A 232 -12.24 -17.24 -8.63
C LEU A 232 -11.18 -17.64 -9.65
N CYS A 233 -10.05 -16.92 -9.67
CA CYS A 233 -8.89 -17.25 -10.49
C CYS A 233 -7.63 -16.55 -9.99
N ARG A 234 -6.47 -17.07 -10.38
CA ARG A 234 -5.16 -16.50 -10.10
C ARG A 234 -4.26 -16.52 -11.32
N THR A 235 -3.31 -15.61 -11.34
CA THR A 235 -2.17 -15.63 -12.26
C THR A 235 -0.89 -15.28 -11.50
N SER A 236 0.26 -15.67 -12.03
CA SER A 236 1.56 -15.47 -11.40
C SER A 236 2.57 -14.82 -12.34
N PHE A 237 3.41 -13.98 -11.77
CA PHE A 237 4.49 -13.27 -12.45
C PHE A 237 5.82 -14.05 -12.33
N GLU A 238 5.79 -15.37 -12.58
CA GLU A 238 6.99 -16.21 -12.43
C GLU A 238 8.13 -15.77 -13.36
N TRP A 239 7.80 -15.21 -14.51
CA TRP A 239 8.75 -14.61 -15.45
C TRP A 239 9.55 -13.45 -14.84
N ALA A 240 9.04 -12.81 -13.79
CA ALA A 240 9.67 -11.71 -13.07
C ALA A 240 10.48 -12.20 -11.86
N ARG A 241 10.53 -13.51 -11.58
CA ARG A 241 11.35 -14.01 -10.48
C ARG A 241 12.84 -13.82 -10.81
N PRO A 242 13.66 -13.37 -9.86
CA PRO A 242 15.10 -13.31 -10.05
C PRO A 242 15.63 -14.73 -10.35
N SER A 243 16.49 -14.85 -11.37
CA SER A 243 17.29 -16.05 -11.57
C SER A 243 18.28 -16.15 -10.40
N SER A 244 17.99 -17.03 -9.44
CA SER A 244 18.71 -17.16 -8.16
C SER A 244 20.24 -17.27 -8.30
N GLU A 245 20.99 -16.47 -7.53
CA GLU A 245 22.21 -16.91 -6.80
C GLU A 245 22.78 -15.87 -5.81
N GLU A 246 22.39 -14.59 -5.90
CA GLU A 246 22.90 -13.60 -4.94
C GLU A 246 22.10 -13.60 -3.62
N ARG A 247 22.62 -14.34 -2.64
CA ARG A 247 22.36 -14.21 -1.19
C ARG A 247 21.05 -14.73 -0.62
N GLY A 248 20.72 -16.01 -0.77
CA GLY A 248 19.87 -16.76 0.19
C GLY A 248 18.46 -16.21 0.49
N GLN A 249 18.03 -15.13 -0.14
CA GLN A 249 16.72 -14.52 -0.07
C GLN A 249 15.99 -14.95 -1.32
N LYS A 250 14.94 -15.76 -1.14
CA LYS A 250 13.93 -16.00 -2.17
C LYS A 250 13.15 -14.71 -2.37
N ASN A 251 13.74 -13.71 -3.03
CA ASN A 251 13.00 -12.49 -3.32
C ASN A 251 12.02 -12.79 -4.45
N GLU A 252 10.76 -12.94 -4.09
CA GLU A 252 9.66 -13.12 -5.02
C GLU A 252 9.34 -11.80 -5.73
N ALA A 253 8.88 -11.89 -6.98
CA ALA A 253 8.47 -10.72 -7.75
C ALA A 253 7.30 -10.05 -7.04
N THR A 254 7.48 -8.80 -6.61
CA THR A 254 6.43 -8.10 -5.87
C THR A 254 5.66 -7.19 -6.79
N VAL A 255 4.35 -7.38 -6.88
CA VAL A 255 3.48 -6.43 -7.58
C VAL A 255 3.31 -5.19 -6.71
N THR A 256 3.52 -4.00 -7.27
CA THR A 256 3.56 -2.74 -6.51
C THR A 256 2.37 -1.81 -6.75
N CYS A 257 1.69 -1.96 -7.89
CA CYS A 257 0.52 -1.20 -8.28
C CYS A 257 -0.41 -2.08 -9.12
N ILE A 258 -1.71 -1.84 -9.00
CA ILE A 258 -2.76 -2.44 -9.81
C ILE A 258 -3.75 -1.35 -10.21
N SER A 259 -4.19 -1.38 -11.45
CA SER A 259 -5.30 -0.57 -11.93
C SER A 259 -6.23 -1.40 -12.79
N CYS A 260 -7.54 -1.16 -12.66
CA CYS A 260 -8.58 -1.87 -13.38
C CYS A 260 -9.33 -0.90 -14.30
N SER A 261 -9.46 -1.26 -15.58
CA SER A 261 -10.38 -0.62 -16.50
C SER A 261 -11.76 -1.25 -16.35
N LYS A 262 -12.73 -0.45 -15.91
CA LYS A 262 -14.13 -0.89 -15.81
C LYS A 262 -14.77 -1.08 -17.18
N GLU A 263 -14.35 -0.32 -18.17
CA GLU A 263 -14.90 -0.36 -19.52
C GLU A 263 -14.49 -1.63 -20.27
N HIS A 264 -13.22 -2.01 -20.16
CA HIS A 264 -12.63 -3.07 -20.98
C HIS A 264 -12.31 -4.36 -20.21
N ASN A 265 -12.68 -4.46 -18.93
CA ASN A 265 -12.30 -5.57 -18.05
C ASN A 265 -10.78 -5.86 -18.07
N LEU A 266 -9.97 -4.80 -18.15
CA LEU A 266 -8.52 -4.91 -18.16
C LEU A 266 -7.95 -4.67 -16.77
N VAL A 267 -6.82 -5.30 -16.51
CA VAL A 267 -6.00 -5.10 -15.32
C VAL A 267 -4.57 -4.85 -15.77
N ALA A 268 -4.02 -3.70 -15.38
CA ALA A 268 -2.62 -3.38 -15.57
C ALA A 268 -1.93 -3.40 -14.21
N VAL A 269 -0.73 -3.96 -14.14
CA VAL A 269 0.06 -4.00 -12.90
C VAL A 269 1.49 -3.55 -13.13
N THR A 270 2.14 -3.05 -12.09
CA THR A 270 3.60 -2.83 -12.08
C THR A 270 4.26 -3.84 -11.18
N VAL A 271 5.41 -4.38 -11.59
CA VAL A 271 6.20 -5.32 -10.80
C VAL A 271 7.50 -4.63 -10.37
N LEU A 272 7.87 -4.80 -9.09
CA LEU A 272 9.00 -4.15 -8.47
C LEU A 272 10.29 -4.41 -9.25
N ASP A 273 11.04 -3.35 -9.57
CA ASP A 273 12.31 -3.41 -10.30
C ASP A 273 12.22 -3.99 -11.75
N HIS A 274 11.02 -4.18 -12.30
CA HIS A 274 10.82 -4.60 -13.70
C HIS A 274 10.32 -3.46 -14.58
N SER A 275 10.93 -3.29 -15.76
CA SER A 275 10.59 -2.24 -16.73
C SER A 275 9.45 -2.64 -17.68
N THR A 276 8.52 -3.48 -17.23
CA THR A 276 7.36 -3.88 -18.03
C THR A 276 6.06 -3.72 -17.24
N VAL A 277 5.00 -3.33 -17.94
CA VAL A 277 3.63 -3.28 -17.41
C VAL A 277 2.82 -4.38 -18.10
N PRO A 278 2.67 -5.56 -17.48
CA PRO A 278 1.79 -6.60 -18.00
C PRO A 278 0.32 -6.19 -17.87
N ILE A 279 -0.46 -6.50 -18.90
CA ILE A 279 -1.87 -6.15 -19.03
C ILE A 279 -2.66 -7.43 -19.25
N TYR A 280 -3.68 -7.66 -18.44
CA TYR A 280 -4.53 -8.83 -18.49
C TYR A 280 -5.96 -8.42 -18.81
N HIS A 281 -6.61 -9.18 -19.69
CA HIS A 281 -8.04 -9.14 -19.87
C HIS A 281 -8.69 -10.21 -19.00
N ILE A 282 -9.76 -9.82 -18.30
CA ILE A 282 -10.55 -10.74 -17.50
C ILE A 282 -11.61 -11.34 -18.41
N LYS A 283 -11.34 -12.55 -18.87
CA LYS A 283 -12.26 -13.28 -19.73
C LYS A 283 -13.21 -14.10 -18.86
N THR A 284 -14.49 -14.11 -19.25
CA THR A 284 -15.47 -15.07 -18.73
C THR A 284 -15.61 -16.19 -19.75
N GLU A 285 -15.22 -17.40 -19.38
CA GLU A 285 -15.35 -18.59 -20.20
C GLU A 285 -16.82 -19.04 -20.30
N LYS A 286 -17.11 -19.94 -21.24
CA LYS A 286 -18.50 -20.42 -21.50
C LYS A 286 -19.15 -21.11 -20.30
N ASP A 287 -18.34 -21.67 -19.40
CA ASP A 287 -18.78 -22.32 -18.16
C ASP A 287 -18.98 -21.32 -16.99
N GLY A 288 -18.80 -20.02 -17.24
CA GLY A 288 -18.91 -18.96 -16.23
C GLY A 288 -17.62 -18.73 -15.43
N ARG A 289 -16.57 -19.54 -15.63
CA ARG A 289 -15.28 -19.35 -14.96
C ARG A 289 -14.59 -18.10 -15.50
N ARG A 290 -13.98 -17.32 -14.61
CA ARG A 290 -13.15 -16.16 -14.98
C ARG A 290 -11.70 -16.56 -15.08
N THR A 291 -10.96 -15.95 -16.01
CA THR A 291 -9.52 -16.18 -16.19
C THR A 291 -8.82 -14.86 -16.46
N PHE A 292 -7.58 -14.72 -15.98
CA PHE A 292 -6.69 -13.66 -16.41
C PHE A 292 -5.99 -14.12 -17.69
N GLN A 293 -6.29 -13.47 -18.80
CA GLN A 293 -5.63 -13.68 -20.08
C GLN A 293 -4.65 -12.52 -20.33
N GLU A 294 -3.35 -12.80 -20.38
CA GLU A 294 -2.37 -11.77 -20.73
C GLU A 294 -2.63 -11.30 -22.16
N VAL A 295 -2.82 -9.98 -22.30
CA VAL A 295 -3.05 -9.32 -23.60
C VAL A 295 -1.71 -8.91 -24.19
N THR A 296 -0.91 -8.18 -23.41
CA THR A 296 0.40 -7.68 -23.81
C THR A 296 1.19 -7.24 -22.59
N ARG A 297 2.47 -6.89 -22.80
CA ARG A 297 3.32 -6.20 -21.83
C ARG A 297 3.86 -4.95 -22.48
N VAL A 298 3.58 -3.80 -21.88
CA VAL A 298 4.17 -2.54 -22.31
C VAL A 298 5.60 -2.48 -21.78
N GLU A 299 6.57 -2.35 -22.67
CA GLU A 299 7.97 -2.12 -22.30
C GLU A 299 8.20 -0.64 -21.97
N CYS A 300 8.93 -0.41 -20.90
CA CYS A 300 9.34 0.92 -20.44
C CYS A 300 10.87 0.99 -20.40
N LYS A 301 11.43 2.18 -20.59
CA LYS A 301 12.88 2.41 -20.48
C LYS A 301 13.41 2.14 -19.06
N HIS A 302 12.56 2.36 -18.06
CA HIS A 302 12.86 2.18 -16.64
C HIS A 302 11.68 1.54 -15.91
N PRO A 303 11.88 0.92 -14.73
CA PRO A 303 10.78 0.43 -13.90
C PRO A 303 9.74 1.54 -13.63
N PRO A 304 8.48 1.37 -14.04
CA PRO A 304 7.44 2.37 -13.86
C PRO A 304 7.13 2.55 -12.38
N TRP A 305 6.83 3.79 -11.98
CA TRP A 305 6.45 4.10 -10.61
C TRP A 305 5.02 3.66 -10.29
N SER A 306 4.10 3.86 -11.24
CA SER A 306 2.67 3.65 -11.04
C SER A 306 1.93 3.60 -12.37
N VAL A 307 0.75 2.97 -12.37
CA VAL A 307 -0.09 2.82 -13.55
C VAL A 307 -1.55 3.08 -13.18
N THR A 308 -2.32 3.67 -14.10
CA THR A 308 -3.77 3.82 -13.94
C THR A 308 -4.50 3.84 -15.27
N PHE A 309 -5.76 3.41 -15.29
CA PHE A 309 -6.66 3.75 -16.39
C PHE A 309 -7.31 5.11 -16.15
N ASP A 310 -7.48 5.88 -17.22
CA ASP A 310 -8.28 7.10 -17.19
C ASP A 310 -9.77 6.81 -17.47
N PRO A 311 -10.66 7.82 -17.35
CA PRO A 311 -12.10 7.64 -17.56
C PRO A 311 -12.50 7.26 -18.99
N SER A 312 -11.61 7.46 -19.97
CA SER A 312 -11.81 7.05 -21.36
C SER A 312 -11.23 5.67 -21.67
N GLY A 313 -10.77 4.94 -20.65
CA GLY A 313 -10.20 3.61 -20.80
C GLY A 313 -8.74 3.60 -21.26
N ARG A 314 -8.08 4.75 -21.43
CA ARG A 314 -6.66 4.83 -21.80
C ARG A 314 -5.78 4.43 -20.63
N LEU A 315 -4.68 3.75 -20.91
CA LEU A 315 -3.69 3.37 -19.91
C LEU A 315 -2.65 4.48 -19.74
N LEU A 316 -2.49 4.99 -18.53
CA LEU A 316 -1.46 5.95 -18.16
C LEU A 316 -0.37 5.25 -17.35
N VAL A 317 0.88 5.32 -17.82
CA VAL A 317 2.04 4.74 -17.14
C VAL A 317 2.99 5.86 -16.75
N LEU A 318 3.24 6.01 -15.44
CA LEU A 318 4.17 7.00 -14.91
C LEU A 318 5.56 6.37 -14.75
N VAL A 319 6.56 6.93 -15.44
CA VAL A 319 7.90 6.34 -15.58
C VAL A 319 8.96 7.36 -15.12
N PRO A 320 10.05 6.93 -14.46
CA PRO A 320 11.20 7.79 -14.15
C PRO A 320 12.06 8.08 -15.40
N ASP A 321 11.46 8.65 -16.45
CA ASP A 321 12.16 9.06 -17.67
C ASP A 321 11.96 10.55 -17.92
N PRO A 322 13.03 11.39 -17.91
CA PRO A 322 12.91 12.81 -18.21
C PRO A 322 12.39 13.09 -19.63
N GLU A 323 12.59 12.18 -20.57
CA GLU A 323 12.14 12.34 -21.96
C GLU A 323 10.66 11.98 -22.12
N ALA A 324 10.16 10.99 -21.38
CA ALA A 324 8.78 10.53 -21.48
C ALA A 324 8.24 10.07 -20.11
N PRO A 325 8.00 11.01 -19.16
CA PRO A 325 7.64 10.63 -17.79
C PRO A 325 6.20 10.11 -17.66
N LEU A 326 5.36 10.39 -18.65
CA LEU A 326 3.99 9.88 -18.73
C LEU A 326 3.77 9.27 -20.12
N LEU A 327 3.60 7.96 -20.16
CA LEU A 327 3.18 7.22 -21.35
C LEU A 327 1.66 7.06 -21.33
N VAL A 328 1.00 7.25 -22.47
CA VAL A 328 -0.46 7.16 -22.60
C VAL A 328 -0.81 6.21 -23.72
N PHE A 329 -1.40 5.05 -23.42
CA PHE A 329 -1.74 4.06 -24.43
C PHE A 329 -3.23 3.99 -24.70
N ALA A 330 -3.58 3.92 -25.98
CA ALA A 330 -4.93 3.54 -26.41
C ALA A 330 -5.21 2.08 -26.04
N VAL A 331 -6.45 1.80 -25.65
CA VAL A 331 -6.99 0.44 -25.57
C VAL A 331 -7.99 0.30 -26.70
N GLU A 332 -7.71 -0.58 -27.65
CA GLU A 332 -8.52 -0.78 -28.83
C GLU A 332 -8.88 -2.26 -28.97
N THR A 333 -9.99 -2.56 -29.65
CA THR A 333 -10.31 -3.92 -30.04
C THR A 333 -10.02 -4.05 -31.53
N ASN A 334 -9.18 -5.01 -31.92
CA ASN A 334 -8.89 -5.24 -33.33
C ASN A 334 -10.09 -5.87 -34.06
N ASP A 335 -9.98 -6.02 -35.38
CA ASP A 335 -11.05 -6.58 -36.22
C ASP A 335 -11.46 -8.02 -35.83
N ASP A 336 -10.56 -8.76 -35.19
CA ASP A 336 -10.79 -10.12 -34.67
C ASP A 336 -11.48 -10.14 -33.29
N GLY A 337 -11.82 -8.97 -32.73
CA GLY A 337 -12.42 -8.86 -31.40
C GLY A 337 -11.44 -9.01 -30.24
N VAL A 338 -10.13 -8.94 -30.51
CA VAL A 338 -9.06 -9.05 -29.51
C VAL A 338 -8.66 -7.67 -29.03
N LEU A 339 -8.72 -7.45 -27.72
CA LEU A 339 -8.22 -6.23 -27.08
C LEU A 339 -6.71 -6.10 -27.30
N GLN A 340 -6.26 -4.89 -27.61
CA GLN A 340 -4.87 -4.53 -27.81
C GLN A 340 -4.56 -3.21 -27.10
N VAL A 341 -3.35 -3.13 -26.57
CA VAL A 341 -2.76 -1.88 -26.10
C VAL A 341 -1.58 -1.60 -27.02
N SER A 342 -1.84 -0.85 -28.10
CA SER A 342 -1.01 -0.87 -29.30
C SER A 342 -0.35 0.46 -29.62
N LYS A 343 -1.00 1.58 -29.30
CA LYS A 343 -0.55 2.92 -29.72
C LYS A 343 -0.20 3.79 -28.53
N ASP A 344 1.07 4.21 -28.46
CA ASP A 344 1.50 5.30 -27.60
C ASP A 344 0.95 6.63 -28.16
N LEU A 345 -0.02 7.20 -27.45
CA LEU A 345 -0.69 8.45 -27.72
C LEU A 345 -0.01 9.65 -27.04
N SER A 346 1.13 9.47 -26.35
CA SER A 346 1.83 10.57 -25.68
C SER A 346 2.31 11.68 -26.63
N THR A 347 2.20 11.48 -27.94
CA THR A 347 2.52 12.49 -28.97
C THR A 347 1.31 12.90 -29.80
N GLU A 348 0.10 12.40 -29.49
CA GLU A 348 -1.12 12.66 -30.26
C GLU A 348 -2.29 13.23 -29.44
N GLY A 349 -3.06 14.14 -30.06
CA GLY A 349 -4.34 14.63 -29.55
C GLY A 349 -4.26 15.24 -28.14
N SER A 350 -5.30 15.00 -27.33
CA SER A 350 -5.36 15.50 -25.94
C SER A 350 -4.40 14.76 -25.00
N ALA A 351 -4.01 13.52 -25.33
CA ALA A 351 -3.03 12.75 -24.56
C ALA A 351 -1.63 13.39 -24.62
N ALA A 352 -1.25 13.95 -25.78
CA ALA A 352 0.00 14.68 -25.95
C ALA A 352 0.13 15.86 -25.00
N LEU A 353 -0.94 16.66 -24.88
CA LEU A 353 -0.95 17.83 -24.00
C LEU A 353 -0.76 17.42 -22.53
N LEU A 354 -1.40 16.32 -22.12
CA LEU A 354 -1.24 15.78 -20.78
C LEU A 354 0.20 15.30 -20.54
N ALA A 355 0.75 14.47 -21.45
CA ALA A 355 2.12 13.97 -21.33
C ALA A 355 3.14 15.12 -21.33
N GLN A 356 2.96 16.11 -22.20
CA GLN A 356 3.79 17.31 -22.28
C GLN A 356 3.75 18.12 -20.98
N GLN A 357 2.58 18.27 -20.35
CA GLN A 357 2.45 19.00 -19.09
C GLN A 357 3.23 18.35 -17.94
N VAL A 358 3.36 17.02 -17.95
CA VAL A 358 4.20 16.27 -17.00
C VAL A 358 5.69 16.40 -17.37
N GLN A 359 6.02 16.27 -18.65
CA GLN A 359 7.38 16.36 -19.18
C GLN A 359 8.04 17.73 -18.93
N GLN A 360 7.32 18.83 -19.17
CA GLN A 360 7.85 20.20 -19.02
C GLN A 360 8.26 20.53 -17.58
N ASP A 361 7.71 19.84 -16.60
CA ASP A 361 8.04 20.01 -15.18
C ASP A 361 8.52 18.68 -14.59
N TRP A 362 9.55 18.12 -15.22
CA TRP A 362 10.29 16.96 -14.72
C TRP A 362 10.91 17.19 -13.33
N GLU A 363 11.25 18.44 -12.98
CA GLU A 363 11.83 18.77 -11.67
C GLU A 363 10.93 18.35 -10.51
N PHE A 364 9.61 18.43 -10.70
CA PHE A 364 8.61 17.92 -9.77
C PHE A 364 8.74 16.39 -9.50
N LEU A 365 9.21 15.61 -10.46
CA LEU A 365 9.35 14.15 -10.35
C LEU A 365 10.71 13.68 -9.83
N LYS A 366 11.77 14.48 -9.96
CA LYS A 366 13.14 14.06 -9.61
C LYS A 366 13.30 13.54 -8.18
N CYS A 367 12.58 14.12 -7.22
CA CYS A 367 12.64 13.70 -5.82
C CYS A 367 12.13 12.27 -5.58
N SER A 368 11.46 11.67 -6.56
CA SER A 368 10.97 10.29 -6.51
C SER A 368 11.94 9.26 -7.08
N CYS A 369 12.99 9.67 -7.81
CA CYS A 369 13.94 8.75 -8.46
C CYS A 369 14.75 7.94 -7.45
N ASP A 370 15.19 8.56 -6.36
CA ASP A 370 16.02 7.92 -5.33
C ASP A 370 15.20 7.27 -4.20
N VAL A 371 13.88 7.24 -4.33
CA VAL A 371 13.00 6.70 -3.28
C VAL A 371 12.83 5.20 -3.47
N GLN A 372 13.34 4.42 -2.52
CA GLN A 372 13.11 2.99 -2.50
C GLN A 372 11.63 2.63 -2.25
N SER A 373 11.20 1.53 -2.86
CA SER A 373 9.87 0.96 -2.62
C SER A 373 9.74 0.47 -1.18
N VAL A 374 8.59 0.76 -0.56
CA VAL A 374 8.25 0.27 0.78
C VAL A 374 8.18 -1.25 0.85
N PHE A 375 7.99 -1.93 -0.29
CA PHE A 375 7.82 -3.38 -0.33
C PHE A 375 9.15 -4.16 -0.26
N LYS A 376 10.31 -3.54 -0.52
CA LYS A 376 11.62 -4.23 -0.49
C LYS A 376 11.94 -4.85 0.88
N GLY A 377 11.43 -4.26 1.96
CA GLY A 377 11.67 -4.72 3.33
C GLY A 377 10.53 -5.52 3.96
N LEU A 378 9.48 -5.89 3.19
CA LEU A 378 8.31 -6.55 3.77
C LEU A 378 8.36 -8.06 3.74
N HIS A 379 9.14 -8.66 2.84
CA HIS A 379 9.36 -10.10 2.75
C HIS A 379 9.79 -10.67 4.10
N LYS A 380 9.21 -11.81 4.47
CA LYS A 380 9.59 -12.50 5.71
C LYS A 380 11.00 -13.04 5.57
N VAL A 381 11.87 -12.72 6.53
CA VAL A 381 13.18 -13.37 6.61
C VAL A 381 12.98 -14.71 7.30
N PRO A 382 13.20 -15.85 6.62
CA PRO A 382 13.10 -17.15 7.28
C PRO A 382 14.23 -17.24 8.31
N PHE A 383 13.89 -17.20 9.60
CA PHE A 383 14.81 -17.60 10.65
C PHE A 383 14.84 -19.12 10.69
N ASP A 384 15.90 -19.73 10.16
CA ASP A 384 16.10 -21.16 10.26
C ASP A 384 16.66 -21.54 11.64
N ASN A 385 15.77 -21.48 12.63
CA ASN A 385 16.11 -21.88 13.99
C ASN A 385 16.48 -23.38 14.06
N MET A 386 16.05 -24.21 13.10
CA MET A 386 16.31 -25.66 13.13
C MET A 386 17.72 -25.98 12.66
N SER A 387 18.19 -25.37 11.57
CA SER A 387 19.57 -25.55 11.08
C SER A 387 20.59 -24.99 12.05
N ASP A 388 20.34 -23.81 12.62
CA ASP A 388 21.20 -23.24 13.67
C ASP A 388 21.21 -24.09 14.94
N TYR A 389 20.04 -24.62 15.34
CA TYR A 389 19.93 -25.55 16.46
C TYR A 389 20.66 -26.88 16.18
N LEU A 390 20.51 -27.45 14.98
CA LEU A 390 21.17 -28.68 14.57
C LEU A 390 22.68 -28.48 14.45
N GLN A 391 23.15 -27.35 13.92
CA GLN A 391 24.57 -26.99 13.86
C GLN A 391 25.17 -26.84 15.26
N ARG A 392 24.47 -26.17 16.20
CA ARG A 392 24.89 -26.12 17.61
C ARG A 392 24.95 -27.51 18.22
N LYS A 393 23.97 -28.36 17.92
CA LYS A 393 23.91 -29.74 18.42
C LYS A 393 24.99 -30.65 17.82
N THR A 394 25.38 -30.45 16.56
CA THR A 394 26.47 -31.21 15.91
C THR A 394 27.85 -30.64 16.22
N GLY A 395 27.95 -29.37 16.63
CA GLY A 395 29.20 -28.71 17.01
C GLY A 395 29.65 -28.95 18.46
N GLU A 396 28.75 -29.44 19.33
CA GLU A 396 29.00 -29.64 20.76
C GLU A 396 29.26 -31.11 21.19
N ASP A 397 29.73 -31.99 20.29
CA ASP A 397 30.21 -33.33 20.67
C ASP A 397 31.72 -33.39 20.98
N GLY A 398 32.39 -32.23 21.12
CA GLY A 398 33.83 -32.16 21.38
C GLY A 398 34.27 -31.89 22.83
N GLN A 399 33.53 -31.09 23.61
CA GLN A 399 33.94 -30.74 24.98
C GLN A 399 32.73 -30.39 25.85
N ARG A 400 32.24 -31.35 26.65
CA ARG A 400 31.46 -31.03 27.84
C ARG A 400 32.45 -30.75 28.99
N PRO A 401 32.45 -29.57 29.62
CA PRO A 401 33.03 -29.47 30.96
C PRO A 401 32.10 -30.23 31.92
N ASP A 402 32.68 -31.08 32.77
CA ASP A 402 31.96 -31.76 33.84
C ASP A 402 31.19 -30.72 34.67
N LYS A 403 29.86 -30.80 34.66
CA LYS A 403 29.04 -30.06 35.62
C LYS A 403 29.19 -30.76 36.96
N GLU A 404 30.04 -30.23 37.82
CA GLU A 404 30.05 -30.58 39.24
C GLU A 404 28.64 -30.42 39.83
N ARG A 405 28.20 -31.44 40.58
CA ARG A 405 26.90 -31.40 41.26
C ARG A 405 26.91 -30.29 42.31
N PRO A 406 25.83 -29.51 42.47
CA PRO A 406 25.76 -28.48 43.49
C PRO A 406 25.86 -29.09 44.89
N THR A 407 26.71 -28.53 45.74
CA THR A 407 26.84 -28.89 47.16
C THR A 407 25.55 -28.55 47.93
N GLU A 408 25.26 -29.25 49.03
CA GLU A 408 24.01 -29.06 49.80
C GLU A 408 23.80 -27.59 50.25
N GLU A 409 24.88 -26.87 50.58
CA GLU A 409 24.82 -25.44 50.94
C GLU A 409 24.28 -24.54 49.81
N SER A 410 24.55 -24.88 48.54
CA SER A 410 24.05 -24.10 47.39
C SER A 410 22.55 -24.28 47.17
N LYS A 411 21.98 -25.41 47.61
CA LYS A 411 20.54 -25.69 47.52
C LYS A 411 19.75 -25.01 48.64
N GLU A 412 20.36 -24.85 49.82
CA GLU A 412 19.74 -24.12 50.94
C GLU A 412 19.66 -22.62 50.65
N MET A 413 20.71 -22.01 50.09
CA MET A 413 20.68 -20.60 49.66
C MET A 413 19.63 -20.33 48.58
N GLU A 414 19.42 -21.27 47.65
CA GLU A 414 18.41 -21.12 46.59
C GLU A 414 16.98 -21.26 47.13
N GLN A 415 16.77 -22.04 48.20
CA GLN A 415 15.49 -22.13 48.91
C GLN A 415 15.18 -20.88 49.73
N GLU A 416 16.16 -20.28 50.42
CA GLU A 416 15.98 -19.02 51.17
C GLU A 416 15.69 -17.84 50.23
N GLN A 417 16.35 -17.76 49.07
CA GLN A 417 16.06 -16.71 48.07
C GLN A 417 14.66 -16.85 47.47
N LYS A 418 14.18 -18.09 47.23
CA LYS A 418 12.80 -18.34 46.77
C LYS A 418 11.74 -18.03 47.83
N ALA A 419 12.06 -18.19 49.12
CA ALA A 419 11.18 -17.79 50.22
C ALA A 419 11.08 -16.27 50.36
N ALA A 420 12.19 -15.54 50.20
CA ALA A 420 12.21 -14.07 50.24
C ALA A 420 11.42 -13.42 49.08
N HIS A 421 11.40 -14.08 47.91
CA HIS A 421 10.69 -13.56 46.73
C HIS A 421 9.16 -13.76 46.79
N ARG A 422 8.67 -14.76 47.55
CA ARG A 422 7.23 -15.00 47.76
C ARG A 422 6.58 -14.06 48.77
N GLY A 423 7.36 -13.34 49.57
CA GLY A 423 6.86 -12.36 50.55
C GLY A 423 6.45 -11.00 49.97
N ARG A 424 6.80 -10.68 48.71
CA ARG A 424 6.56 -9.34 48.11
C ARG A 424 5.28 -9.19 47.30
N TYR A 425 4.47 -10.25 47.15
CA TYR A 425 3.18 -10.23 46.43
C TYR A 425 1.96 -10.35 47.37
N ARG A 426 2.02 -9.68 48.52
CA ARG A 426 0.85 -9.45 49.39
C ARG A 426 0.89 -8.03 49.94
N GLN A 427 0.61 -7.06 49.08
CA GLN A 427 0.01 -5.77 49.40
C GLN A 427 -0.15 -5.02 48.08
N TRP A 428 -1.36 -5.04 47.54
CA TRP A 428 -2.13 -3.99 46.87
C TRP A 428 -3.41 -4.62 46.35
#